data_AF-A0A925SL88-F1
#
_entry.id   AF-A0A925SL88-F1
#
_cell.length_a   1.000
_cell.length_b   1.000
_cell.length_c   1.000
_cell.angle_alpha   90.00
_cell.angle_beta   90.00
_cell.angle_gamma   90.00
#
_symmetry.space_group_name_H-M   'P 1'
#
loop_
_entity.id
_entity.type
_entity.pdbx_description
1 polymer ?
#
loop_
_entity_poly.entity_id
_entity_poly.type
_entity_poly.pdbx_seq_one_letter_code
_entity_poly.pdbx_strand_id
1 'polypeptide(L)'
;SGWTMAIIASDRFADPITGKPDLVRGMQTMGWFFAALILIFGLAPAFLVKERTFERALKADGSPAEKREPFWRSIRESFSNRPLWILIGISFFLVVGASATSGIGTYVHIYYVNGGDLAQAGIVAGWKSTVLTISGIALIPFWTWLGRYYDKRTLVIATLLICMIGHLLGIWLITPKYPYLSLVSSFFESAGMTAIWLFLPSMKGDVCDFDEQVTRRRREGGINSFYSWFFKAALTLTAGLGGWVLQSTGFDVKVNANDPVLHQRLLTIYIWVPIAIWSVGLVFAWLYPLTRTRMSAIRAELESRRGVVKVAA
;
A
#
# COMPACT_ATOMS: atom_id res chain seq x y z
N SER A 1 -10.76 -5.96 9.15
CA SER A 1 -10.85 -4.52 9.46
C SER A 1 -11.34 -4.35 10.90
N GLY A 2 -11.22 -3.18 11.52
CA GLY A 2 -11.64 -3.02 12.92
C GLY A 2 -13.14 -3.24 13.12
N TRP A 3 -13.98 -2.76 12.20
CA TRP A 3 -15.43 -2.99 12.24
C TRP A 3 -15.83 -4.45 12.08
N THR A 4 -15.12 -5.23 11.25
CA THR A 4 -15.42 -6.67 11.16
C THR A 4 -15.09 -7.36 12.48
N MET A 5 -13.99 -7.00 13.14
CA MET A 5 -13.66 -7.53 14.46
C MET A 5 -14.68 -7.11 15.52
N ALA A 6 -15.15 -5.86 15.51
CA ALA A 6 -16.18 -5.39 16.43
C ALA A 6 -17.53 -6.10 16.23
N ILE A 7 -17.92 -6.37 14.98
CA ILE A 7 -19.16 -7.10 14.65
C ILE A 7 -19.05 -8.58 15.05
N ILE A 8 -17.90 -9.21 14.77
CA ILE A 8 -17.65 -10.62 15.10
C ILE A 8 -17.55 -10.83 16.61
N ALA A 9 -17.03 -9.84 17.35
CA ALA A 9 -16.95 -9.86 18.82
C ALA A 9 -18.24 -9.40 19.53
N SER A 10 -19.29 -9.04 18.79
CA SER A 10 -20.57 -8.59 19.37
C SER A 10 -21.45 -9.76 19.82
N ASP A 11 -22.37 -9.50 20.76
CA ASP A 11 -23.31 -10.49 21.32
C ASP A 11 -24.20 -11.19 20.28
N ARG A 12 -24.24 -10.68 19.04
CA ARG A 12 -24.98 -11.29 17.91
C ARG A 12 -24.44 -12.66 17.50
N PHE A 13 -23.17 -12.95 17.81
CA PHE A 13 -22.55 -14.25 17.58
C PHE A 13 -22.16 -14.95 18.88
N ALA A 14 -22.74 -14.57 20.03
CA ALA A 14 -22.50 -15.25 21.29
C ALA A 14 -23.02 -16.69 21.23
N ASP A 15 -22.17 -17.61 21.70
CA ASP A 15 -22.50 -19.02 21.78
C ASP A 15 -23.61 -19.22 22.85
N PRO A 16 -24.75 -19.86 22.52
CA PRO A 16 -25.92 -19.94 23.41
C PRO A 16 -25.66 -20.59 24.78
N ILE A 17 -24.56 -21.34 24.89
CA ILE A 17 -24.22 -22.14 26.08
C ILE A 17 -23.16 -21.44 26.95
N THR A 18 -22.19 -20.75 26.35
CA THR A 18 -21.05 -20.17 27.07
C THR A 18 -21.13 -18.65 27.26
N GLY A 19 -22.04 -17.97 26.54
CA GLY A 19 -22.22 -16.51 26.62
C GLY A 19 -21.01 -15.71 26.11
N LYS A 20 -20.01 -16.38 25.53
CA LYS A 20 -18.83 -15.76 24.93
C LYS A 20 -19.04 -15.61 23.42
N PRO A 21 -18.53 -14.54 22.79
CA PRO A 21 -18.63 -14.37 21.35
C PRO A 21 -17.92 -15.52 20.60
N ASP A 22 -18.67 -16.26 19.78
CA ASP A 22 -18.12 -17.27 18.87
C ASP A 22 -17.52 -16.59 17.64
N LEU A 23 -16.22 -16.30 17.76
CA LEU A 23 -15.42 -15.66 16.73
C LEU A 23 -15.40 -16.47 15.41
N VAL A 24 -15.54 -17.80 15.46
CA VAL A 24 -15.46 -18.67 14.29
C VAL A 24 -16.71 -18.52 13.43
N ARG A 25 -17.89 -18.59 14.05
CA ARG A 25 -19.16 -18.43 13.35
C ARG A 25 -19.35 -17.00 12.81
N GLY A 26 -18.92 -15.99 13.56
CA GLY A 26 -18.91 -14.61 13.09
C GLY A 26 -18.01 -14.40 11.86
N MET A 27 -16.80 -14.98 11.86
CA MET A 27 -15.89 -14.93 10.70
C MET A 27 -16.48 -15.60 9.46
N GLN A 28 -17.11 -16.77 9.61
CA GLN A 28 -17.74 -17.48 8.48
C GLN A 28 -18.87 -16.67 7.85
N THR A 29 -19.73 -16.07 8.67
CA THR A 29 -20.91 -15.31 8.22
C THR A 29 -20.47 -14.04 7.47
N MET A 30 -19.48 -13.31 8.01
CA MET A 30 -18.90 -12.15 7.33
C MET A 30 -18.16 -12.56 6.05
N GLY A 31 -17.50 -13.72 6.04
CA GLY A 31 -16.82 -14.27 4.86
C GLY A 31 -17.76 -14.47 3.68
N TRP A 32 -18.92 -15.09 3.89
CA TRP A 32 -19.94 -15.27 2.85
C TRP A 32 -20.50 -13.94 2.34
N PHE A 33 -20.71 -12.97 3.23
CA PHE A 33 -21.16 -11.63 2.84
C PHE A 33 -20.16 -10.92 1.92
N PHE A 34 -18.87 -10.92 2.28
CA PHE A 34 -17.82 -10.34 1.43
C PHE A 34 -17.62 -11.12 0.13
N ALA A 35 -17.73 -12.44 0.16
CA ALA A 35 -17.64 -13.27 -1.06
C ALA A 35 -18.74 -12.92 -2.06
N ALA A 36 -19.99 -12.75 -1.60
CA ALA A 36 -21.11 -12.33 -2.45
C ALA A 36 -20.87 -10.93 -3.04
N LEU A 37 -20.41 -9.98 -2.22
CA LEU A 37 -20.04 -8.62 -2.66
C LEU A 37 -18.95 -8.66 -3.75
N ILE A 38 -17.89 -9.43 -3.54
CA ILE A 38 -16.79 -9.57 -4.50
C ILE A 38 -17.29 -10.21 -5.80
N LEU A 39 -18.17 -11.22 -5.74
CA LEU A 39 -18.73 -11.83 -6.95
C LEU A 39 -19.58 -10.83 -7.74
N ILE A 40 -20.45 -10.08 -7.08
CA ILE A 40 -21.33 -9.10 -7.74
C ILE A 40 -20.51 -7.97 -8.36
N PHE A 41 -19.64 -7.32 -7.59
CA PHE A 41 -18.86 -6.17 -8.06
C PHE A 41 -17.67 -6.58 -8.93
N GLY A 42 -17.10 -7.77 -8.73
CA GLY A 42 -15.98 -8.28 -9.51
C GLY A 42 -16.39 -8.78 -10.89
N LEU A 43 -17.61 -9.31 -11.05
CA LEU A 43 -18.15 -9.69 -12.35
C LEU A 43 -18.74 -8.50 -13.12
N ALA A 44 -19.15 -7.44 -12.43
CA ALA A 44 -19.73 -6.25 -13.08
C ALA A 44 -18.83 -5.65 -14.19
N PRO A 45 -17.51 -5.47 -14.01
CA PRO A 45 -16.62 -5.02 -15.08
C PRO A 45 -16.56 -5.97 -16.29
N ALA A 46 -16.63 -7.29 -16.07
CA ALA A 46 -16.57 -8.27 -17.15
C ALA A 46 -17.79 -8.19 -18.09
N PHE A 47 -18.96 -7.81 -17.55
CA PHE A 47 -20.18 -7.64 -18.34
C PHE A 47 -20.40 -6.21 -18.84
N LEU A 48 -19.94 -5.20 -18.10
CA LEU A 48 -20.18 -3.78 -18.42
C LEU A 48 -19.07 -3.17 -19.29
N VAL A 49 -17.82 -3.61 -19.14
CA VAL A 49 -16.69 -3.10 -19.94
C VAL A 49 -16.56 -3.94 -21.20
N LYS A 50 -17.39 -3.65 -22.20
CA LYS A 50 -17.12 -4.07 -23.57
C LYS A 50 -15.97 -3.22 -24.11
N GLU A 51 -14.78 -3.80 -24.23
CA GLU A 51 -13.63 -3.14 -24.84
C GLU A 51 -13.87 -2.88 -26.34
N ARG A 52 -14.48 -1.73 -26.65
CA ARG A 52 -14.69 -1.25 -28.02
C ARG A 52 -13.39 -0.81 -28.70
N THR A 53 -12.31 -0.68 -27.91
CA THR A 53 -11.02 -0.10 -28.33
C THR A 53 -9.94 -1.14 -28.60
N PHE A 54 -10.08 -2.39 -28.15
CA PHE A 54 -9.09 -3.44 -28.41
C PHE A 54 -8.99 -3.74 -29.91
N GLU A 55 -10.12 -3.85 -30.59
CA GLU A 55 -10.16 -4.02 -32.06
C GLU A 55 -9.67 -2.78 -32.82
N ARG A 56 -9.88 -1.57 -32.28
CA ARG A 56 -9.38 -0.32 -32.89
C ARG A 56 -7.88 -0.13 -32.68
N ALA A 57 -7.34 -0.54 -31.53
CA ALA A 57 -5.90 -0.55 -31.27
C ALA A 57 -5.18 -1.57 -32.16
N LEU A 58 -5.77 -2.76 -32.35
CA LEU A 58 -5.28 -3.76 -33.31
C LEU A 58 -5.35 -3.31 -34.78
N LYS A 59 -6.33 -2.46 -35.14
CA LYS A 59 -6.54 -1.99 -36.53
C LYS A 59 -5.84 -0.67 -36.86
N ALA A 60 -5.64 0.22 -35.88
CA ALA A 60 -5.00 1.51 -36.07
C ALA A 60 -3.48 1.41 -36.13
N ASP A 61 -2.91 0.43 -35.43
CA ASP A 61 -1.50 0.10 -35.51
C ASP A 61 -1.34 -0.95 -36.62
N GLY A 62 -1.05 -0.51 -37.86
CA GLY A 62 -0.69 -1.40 -38.98
C GLY A 62 0.62 -2.15 -38.77
N SER A 63 1.00 -2.42 -37.52
CA SER A 63 2.19 -3.14 -37.11
C SER A 63 1.89 -4.64 -37.22
N PRO A 64 2.69 -5.41 -37.97
CA PRO A 64 2.46 -6.84 -38.14
C PRO A 64 2.63 -7.50 -36.77
N ALA A 65 1.61 -8.25 -36.33
CA ALA A 65 1.63 -9.19 -35.20
C ALA A 65 2.84 -8.98 -34.27
N GLU A 66 2.70 -8.05 -33.31
CA GLU A 66 3.70 -7.63 -32.34
C GLU A 66 4.72 -8.76 -32.09
N LYS A 67 5.92 -8.65 -32.70
CA LYS A 67 6.95 -9.69 -32.66
C LYS A 67 7.15 -10.07 -31.20
N ARG A 68 6.76 -11.30 -30.81
CA ARG A 68 6.89 -11.82 -29.45
C ARG A 68 8.21 -11.36 -28.87
N GLU A 69 8.15 -10.50 -27.86
CA GLU A 69 9.36 -9.99 -27.25
C GLU A 69 10.19 -11.17 -26.73
N PRO A 70 11.48 -11.26 -27.06
CA PRO A 70 12.32 -12.32 -26.53
C PRO A 70 12.38 -12.18 -25.00
N PHE A 71 11.73 -13.11 -24.30
CA PHE A 71 11.53 -13.10 -22.84
C PHE A 71 12.82 -12.84 -22.06
N TRP A 72 13.86 -13.62 -22.36
CA TRP A 72 15.18 -13.50 -21.72
C TRP A 72 15.85 -12.15 -21.95
N ARG A 73 15.67 -11.57 -23.14
CA ARG A 73 16.19 -10.24 -23.46
C ARG A 73 15.41 -9.17 -22.68
N SER A 74 14.09 -9.32 -22.59
CA SER A 74 13.24 -8.37 -21.84
C SER A 74 13.56 -8.36 -20.35
N ILE A 75 13.82 -9.55 -19.78
CA ILE A 75 14.32 -9.67 -18.41
C ILE A 75 15.67 -8.97 -18.25
N ARG A 76 16.65 -9.27 -19.12
CA ARG A 76 17.99 -8.68 -19.04
C ARG A 76 17.95 -7.14 -19.12
N GLU A 77 17.12 -6.59 -19.99
CA GLU A 77 16.96 -5.14 -20.12
C GLU A 77 16.23 -4.54 -18.89
N SER A 78 15.26 -5.26 -18.31
CA SER A 78 14.64 -4.88 -17.03
C SER A 78 15.67 -4.84 -15.89
N PHE A 79 16.62 -5.78 -15.87
CA PHE A 79 17.73 -5.76 -14.91
C PHE A 79 18.65 -4.54 -15.07
N SER A 80 18.83 -4.03 -16.29
CA SER A 80 19.66 -2.86 -16.58
C SER A 80 18.95 -1.52 -16.31
N ASN A 81 17.63 -1.53 -16.14
CA ASN A 81 16.84 -0.31 -15.95
C ASN A 81 16.94 0.19 -14.50
N ARG A 82 17.85 1.14 -14.26
CA ARG A 82 18.07 1.73 -12.92
C ARG A 82 16.81 2.39 -12.32
N PRO A 83 16.05 3.25 -13.03
CA PRO A 83 14.79 3.78 -12.53
C PRO A 83 13.78 2.71 -12.08
N LEU A 84 13.69 1.59 -12.79
CA LEU A 84 12.81 0.47 -12.43
C LEU A 84 13.19 -0.14 -11.08
N TRP A 85 14.47 -0.44 -10.87
CA TRP A 85 14.95 -0.98 -9.59
C TRP A 85 14.74 -0.04 -8.42
N ILE A 86 14.92 1.26 -8.64
CA ILE A 86 14.67 2.26 -7.60
C ILE A 86 13.18 2.28 -7.24
N LEU A 87 12.30 2.26 -8.25
CA LEU A 87 10.86 2.22 -8.03
C LEU A 87 10.41 0.95 -7.30
N ILE A 88 10.99 -0.20 -7.64
CA ILE A 88 10.79 -1.47 -6.92
C ILE A 88 11.25 -1.34 -5.46
N GLY A 89 12.42 -0.72 -5.21
CA GLY A 89 12.92 -0.47 -3.86
C GLY A 89 11.94 0.37 -3.03
N ILE A 90 11.45 1.48 -3.58
CA ILE A 90 10.48 2.36 -2.90
C ILE A 90 9.24 1.55 -2.50
N SER A 91 8.62 0.82 -3.43
CA SER A 91 7.38 0.08 -3.16
C SER A 91 7.61 -1.11 -2.23
N PHE A 92 8.75 -1.80 -2.34
CA PHE A 92 9.13 -2.89 -1.45
C PHE A 92 9.23 -2.42 -0.01
N PHE A 93 10.04 -1.40 0.28
CA PHE A 93 10.20 -0.89 1.65
C PHE A 93 8.93 -0.23 2.19
N LEU A 94 8.12 0.40 1.32
CA LEU A 94 6.81 0.92 1.71
C LEU A 94 5.89 -0.20 2.22
N VAL A 95 5.77 -1.28 1.45
CA VAL A 95 4.93 -2.45 1.79
C VAL A 95 5.45 -3.13 3.04
N VAL A 96 6.77 -3.27 3.19
CA VAL A 96 7.39 -3.87 4.37
C VAL A 96 7.11 -3.05 5.62
N GLY A 97 7.32 -1.74 5.57
CA GLY A 97 7.04 -0.87 6.71
C GLY A 97 5.56 -0.84 7.06
N ALA A 98 4.67 -0.72 6.05
CA ALA A 98 3.22 -0.75 6.26
C ALA A 98 2.74 -2.06 6.89
N SER A 99 3.30 -3.19 6.45
CA SER A 99 2.97 -4.50 7.00
C SER A 99 3.47 -4.65 8.44
N ALA A 100 4.66 -4.15 8.76
CA ALA A 100 5.19 -4.13 10.13
C ALA A 100 4.31 -3.30 11.07
N THR A 101 3.90 -2.10 10.63
CA THR A 101 2.94 -1.25 11.35
C THR A 101 1.60 -1.97 11.56
N SER A 102 1.06 -2.62 10.53
CA SER A 102 -0.21 -3.35 10.65
C SER A 102 -0.11 -4.55 11.60
N GLY A 103 0.98 -5.33 11.50
CA GLY A 103 1.20 -6.52 12.32
C GLY A 103 1.37 -6.16 13.79
N ILE A 104 2.42 -5.39 14.12
CA ILE A 104 2.77 -5.04 15.49
C ILE A 104 1.72 -4.09 16.09
N GLY A 105 1.21 -3.16 15.30
CA GLY A 105 0.21 -2.18 15.73
C GLY A 105 -1.10 -2.81 16.19
N THR A 106 -1.49 -3.94 15.59
CA THR A 106 -2.67 -4.68 16.06
C THR A 106 -2.48 -5.17 17.50
N TYR A 107 -1.30 -5.70 17.85
CA TYR A 107 -1.00 -6.13 19.22
C TYR A 107 -0.90 -4.95 20.20
N VAL A 108 -0.26 -3.85 19.79
CA VAL A 108 -0.17 -2.63 20.62
C VAL A 108 -1.58 -2.09 20.91
N HIS A 109 -2.45 -1.98 19.91
CA HIS A 109 -3.80 -1.46 20.14
C HIS A 109 -4.67 -2.40 20.99
N ILE A 110 -4.52 -3.72 20.87
CA ILE A 110 -5.31 -4.68 21.67
C ILE A 110 -4.80 -4.75 23.11
N TYR A 111 -3.51 -5.01 23.31
CA TYR A 111 -2.96 -5.33 24.64
C TYR A 111 -2.49 -4.10 25.40
N TYR A 112 -1.87 -3.12 24.72
CA TYR A 112 -1.33 -1.94 25.39
C TYR A 112 -2.37 -0.84 25.59
N VAL A 113 -3.17 -0.52 24.57
CA VAL A 113 -4.15 0.58 24.64
C VAL A 113 -5.44 0.14 25.33
N ASN A 114 -5.89 -1.09 25.06
CA ASN A 114 -7.20 -1.57 25.48
C ASN A 114 -7.15 -2.69 26.53
N GLY A 115 -5.98 -2.99 27.09
CA GLY A 115 -5.83 -3.95 28.20
C GLY A 115 -6.29 -5.37 27.88
N GLY A 116 -6.32 -5.76 26.61
CA GLY A 116 -6.78 -7.08 26.15
C GLY A 116 -8.29 -7.18 25.87
N ASP A 117 -9.07 -6.10 26.02
CA ASP A 117 -10.47 -6.08 25.61
C ASP A 117 -10.60 -6.01 24.08
N LEU A 118 -10.83 -7.17 23.47
CA LEU A 118 -11.00 -7.36 22.02
C LEU A 118 -12.17 -6.56 21.45
N ALA A 119 -13.26 -6.37 22.20
CA ALA A 119 -14.45 -5.66 21.72
C ALA A 119 -14.17 -4.16 21.62
N GLN A 120 -13.61 -3.58 22.67
CA GLN A 120 -13.20 -2.17 22.66
C GLN A 120 -12.08 -1.91 21.65
N ALA A 121 -11.10 -2.82 21.55
CA ALA A 121 -10.02 -2.71 20.57
C ALA A 121 -10.55 -2.75 19.13
N GLY A 122 -11.57 -3.57 18.87
CA GLY A 122 -12.28 -3.63 17.59
C GLY A 122 -12.95 -2.30 17.24
N ILE A 123 -13.64 -1.65 18.19
CA ILE A 123 -14.30 -0.36 17.98
C ILE A 123 -13.28 0.74 17.66
N VAL A 124 -12.21 0.84 18.45
CA VAL A 124 -11.14 1.84 18.23
C VAL A 124 -10.44 1.60 16.90
N ALA A 125 -10.12 0.35 16.56
CA ALA A 125 -9.55 -0.01 15.26
C ALA A 125 -10.55 0.28 14.11
N GLY A 126 -11.85 0.16 14.36
CA GLY A 126 -12.92 0.50 13.43
C GLY A 126 -12.89 1.98 13.09
N TRP A 127 -12.93 2.84 14.11
CA TRP A 127 -12.81 4.28 13.95
C TRP A 127 -11.51 4.68 13.27
N LYS A 128 -10.37 4.07 13.64
CA LYS A 128 -9.08 4.27 12.97
C LYS A 128 -9.17 3.96 11.47
N SER A 129 -9.79 2.83 11.09
CA SER A 129 -9.98 2.45 9.70
C SER A 129 -10.89 3.43 8.94
N THR A 130 -11.96 3.90 9.58
CA THR A 130 -12.88 4.90 9.01
C THR A 130 -12.17 6.23 8.77
N VAL A 131 -11.44 6.73 9.77
CA VAL A 131 -10.64 7.96 9.64
C VAL A 131 -9.63 7.81 8.52
N LEU A 132 -8.89 6.69 8.48
CA LEU A 132 -7.92 6.40 7.42
C LEU A 132 -8.59 6.47 6.03
N THR A 133 -9.73 5.82 5.85
CA THR A 133 -10.43 5.76 4.55
C THR A 133 -10.99 7.12 4.13
N ILE A 134 -11.72 7.80 5.03
CA ILE A 134 -12.37 9.08 4.71
C ILE A 134 -11.31 10.16 4.45
N SER A 135 -10.29 10.26 5.31
CA SER A 135 -9.22 11.24 5.12
C SER A 135 -8.40 10.95 3.87
N GLY A 136 -8.14 9.68 3.57
CA GLY A 136 -7.45 9.28 2.35
C GLY A 136 -8.19 9.77 1.11
N ILE A 137 -9.48 9.46 1.00
CA ILE A 137 -10.32 9.89 -0.12
C ILE A 137 -10.39 11.42 -0.21
N ALA A 138 -10.62 12.09 0.91
CA ALA A 138 -10.72 13.56 0.96
C ALA A 138 -9.44 14.26 0.53
N LEU A 139 -8.27 13.64 0.72
CA LEU A 139 -6.96 14.21 0.37
C LEU A 139 -6.53 13.91 -1.07
N ILE A 140 -7.19 13.01 -1.81
CA ILE A 140 -6.85 12.72 -3.23
C ILE A 140 -6.87 13.99 -4.10
N PRO A 141 -7.91 14.86 -4.06
CA PRO A 141 -7.94 16.11 -4.82
C PRO A 141 -6.78 17.05 -4.47
N PHE A 142 -6.41 17.11 -3.19
CA PHE A 142 -5.29 17.92 -2.71
C PHE A 142 -3.96 17.42 -3.27
N TRP A 143 -3.68 16.11 -3.18
CA TRP A 143 -2.45 15.53 -3.71
C TRP A 143 -2.37 15.60 -5.22
N THR A 144 -3.48 15.37 -5.93
CA THR A 144 -3.52 15.52 -7.39
C THR A 144 -3.28 16.96 -7.84
N TRP A 145 -3.81 17.95 -7.12
CA TRP A 145 -3.51 19.36 -7.37
C TRP A 145 -2.02 19.67 -7.16
N LEU A 146 -1.43 19.21 -6.06
CA LEU A 146 -0.01 19.40 -5.76
C LEU A 146 0.90 18.71 -6.79
N GLY A 147 0.46 17.56 -7.32
CA GLY A 147 1.05 16.81 -8.43
C GLY A 147 1.21 17.59 -9.74
N ARG A 148 0.45 18.68 -9.94
CA ARG A 148 0.55 19.52 -11.14
C ARG A 148 1.71 20.52 -11.06
N TYR A 149 2.13 20.88 -9.87
CA TYR A 149 3.16 21.90 -9.64
C TYR A 149 4.51 21.28 -9.30
N TYR A 150 4.52 20.24 -8.46
CA TYR A 150 5.75 19.63 -7.97
C TYR A 150 6.10 18.32 -8.69
N ASP A 151 7.39 17.97 -8.65
CA ASP A 151 7.90 16.71 -9.17
C ASP A 151 7.38 15.53 -8.35
N LYS A 152 7.00 14.43 -9.02
CA LYS A 152 6.51 13.21 -8.38
C LYS A 152 7.50 12.66 -7.34
N ARG A 153 8.81 12.74 -7.62
CA ARG A 153 9.87 12.40 -6.66
C ARG A 153 9.76 13.20 -5.37
N THR A 154 9.67 14.52 -5.47
CA THR A 154 9.57 15.42 -4.31
C THR A 154 8.29 15.14 -3.52
N LEU A 155 7.19 14.86 -4.21
CA LEU A 155 5.93 14.52 -3.57
C LEU A 155 5.99 13.20 -2.82
N VAL A 156 6.57 12.15 -3.41
CA VAL A 156 6.76 10.86 -2.72
C VAL A 156 7.69 11.00 -1.51
N ILE A 157 8.75 11.79 -1.60
CA ILE A 157 9.65 12.09 -0.46
C ILE A 157 8.87 12.83 0.64
N ALA A 158 8.15 13.89 0.28
CA ALA A 158 7.39 14.68 1.24
C ALA A 158 6.29 13.86 1.93
N THR A 159 5.57 13.02 1.18
CA THR A 159 4.49 12.19 1.73
C THR A 159 5.01 11.04 2.58
N LEU A 160 6.17 10.45 2.23
CA LEU A 160 6.89 9.52 3.09
C LEU A 160 7.30 10.17 4.41
N LEU A 161 7.86 11.39 4.37
CA LEU A 161 8.22 12.13 5.57
C LEU A 161 7.00 12.46 6.44
N ILE A 162 5.88 12.89 5.84
CA ILE A 162 4.62 13.13 6.56
C ILE A 162 4.13 11.83 7.22
N CYS A 163 4.21 10.69 6.52
CA CYS A 163 3.85 9.39 7.08
C CYS A 163 4.74 9.01 8.26
N MET A 164 6.06 9.18 8.14
CA MET A 164 7.01 8.95 9.22
C MET A 164 6.73 9.85 10.43
N ILE A 165 6.52 11.14 10.23
CA ILE A 165 6.16 12.08 11.30
C ILE A 165 4.85 11.67 11.97
N GLY A 166 3.83 11.34 11.19
CA GLY A 166 2.55 10.83 11.69
C GLY A 166 2.72 9.60 12.58
N HIS A 167 3.62 8.70 12.20
CA HIS A 167 3.95 7.51 12.97
C HIS A 167 4.75 7.84 14.26
N LEU A 168 5.72 8.75 14.20
CA LEU A 168 6.46 9.23 15.39
C LEU A 168 5.54 9.92 16.40
N LEU A 169 4.55 10.69 15.94
CA LEU A 169 3.55 11.31 16.81
C LEU A 169 2.78 10.26 17.62
N GLY A 170 2.75 9.00 17.16
CA GLY A 170 2.25 7.85 17.90
C GLY A 170 2.90 7.65 19.27
N ILE A 171 4.15 8.08 19.49
CA ILE A 171 4.82 8.01 20.80
C ILE A 171 4.01 8.72 21.89
N TRP A 172 3.44 9.88 21.55
CA TRP A 172 2.67 10.71 22.48
C TRP A 172 1.17 10.43 22.41
N LEU A 173 0.68 10.10 21.22
CA LEU A 173 -0.75 9.89 20.96
C LEU A 173 -1.24 8.50 21.38
N ILE A 174 -0.37 7.49 21.46
CA ILE A 174 -0.74 6.14 21.90
C ILE A 174 -0.60 6.09 23.43
N THR A 175 -1.58 6.67 24.12
CA THR A 175 -1.68 6.64 25.58
C THR A 175 -2.88 5.79 26.01
N PRO A 176 -2.73 4.81 26.93
CA PRO A 176 -3.83 3.94 27.40
C PRO A 176 -5.02 4.72 27.98
N LYS A 177 -4.77 5.91 28.55
CA LYS A 177 -5.79 6.79 29.12
C LYS A 177 -6.73 7.44 28.08
N TYR A 178 -6.29 7.58 26.83
CA TYR A 178 -7.05 8.24 25.76
C TYR A 178 -6.90 7.47 24.42
N PRO A 179 -7.61 6.34 24.24
CA PRO A 179 -7.48 5.49 23.05
C PRO A 179 -7.76 6.23 21.73
N TYR A 180 -8.65 7.23 21.75
CA TYR A 180 -9.03 8.01 20.57
C TYR A 180 -7.96 9.02 20.09
N LEU A 181 -6.94 9.34 20.89
CA LEU A 181 -5.84 10.21 20.43
C LEU A 181 -5.08 9.58 19.25
N SER A 182 -5.03 8.25 19.18
CA SER A 182 -4.42 7.50 18.08
C SER A 182 -5.09 7.74 16.71
N LEU A 183 -6.30 8.34 16.68
CA LEU A 183 -6.95 8.75 15.44
C LEU A 183 -6.22 9.90 14.75
N VAL A 184 -5.57 10.77 15.52
CA VAL A 184 -4.80 11.91 14.98
C VAL A 184 -3.57 11.41 14.23
N SER A 185 -2.81 10.47 14.80
CA SER A 185 -1.66 9.86 14.09
C SER A 185 -2.12 9.14 12.83
N SER A 186 -3.28 8.48 12.89
CA SER A 186 -3.88 7.76 11.76
C SER A 186 -4.27 8.69 10.61
N PHE A 187 -4.67 9.93 10.89
CA PHE A 187 -4.94 10.94 9.87
C PHE A 187 -3.67 11.30 9.08
N PHE A 188 -2.55 11.56 9.77
CA PHE A 188 -1.26 11.86 9.11
C PHE A 188 -0.72 10.66 8.33
N GLU A 189 -0.83 9.44 8.88
CA GLU A 189 -0.46 8.22 8.17
C GLU A 189 -1.29 8.03 6.89
N SER A 190 -2.61 8.28 6.95
CA SER A 190 -3.49 8.21 5.78
C SER A 190 -3.10 9.22 4.71
N ALA A 191 -2.84 10.47 5.12
CA ALA A 191 -2.45 11.55 4.24
C ALA A 191 -1.22 11.18 3.41
N GLY A 192 -0.18 10.66 4.08
CA GLY A 192 1.06 10.22 3.41
C GLY A 192 0.85 8.99 2.54
N MET A 193 0.24 7.94 3.09
CA MET A 193 0.10 6.65 2.40
C MET A 193 -0.75 6.77 1.13
N THR A 194 -1.86 7.50 1.19
CA THR A 194 -2.77 7.70 0.04
C THR A 194 -2.07 8.37 -1.14
N ALA A 195 -1.26 9.39 -0.87
CA ALA A 195 -0.50 10.08 -1.89
C ALA A 195 0.53 9.17 -2.57
N ILE A 196 1.19 8.29 -1.81
CA ILE A 196 2.19 7.37 -2.36
C ILE A 196 1.53 6.40 -3.34
N TRP A 197 0.38 5.81 -2.97
CA TRP A 197 -0.37 4.93 -3.87
C TRP A 197 -0.95 5.63 -5.09
N LEU A 198 -1.18 6.94 -5.01
CA LEU A 198 -1.56 7.77 -6.14
C LEU A 198 -0.40 8.00 -7.12
N PHE A 199 0.81 8.29 -6.61
CA PHE A 199 1.96 8.64 -7.46
C PHE A 199 2.73 7.45 -8.00
N LEU A 200 2.82 6.33 -7.28
CA LEU A 200 3.58 5.15 -7.71
C LEU A 200 3.16 4.60 -9.09
N PRO A 201 1.86 4.43 -9.41
CA PRO A 201 1.44 4.02 -10.75
C PRO A 201 1.85 5.02 -11.83
N SER A 202 1.82 6.31 -11.52
CA SER A 202 2.23 7.37 -12.44
C SER A 202 3.74 7.35 -12.69
N MET A 203 4.56 7.11 -11.66
CA MET A 203 6.02 6.91 -11.80
C MET A 203 6.35 5.63 -12.55
N LYS A 204 5.53 4.59 -12.40
CA LYS A 204 5.67 3.34 -13.14
C LYS A 204 5.45 3.55 -14.64
N GLY A 205 4.50 4.41 -15.03
CA GLY A 205 4.36 4.89 -16.41
C GLY A 205 5.60 5.63 -16.90
N ASP A 206 6.16 6.52 -16.07
CA ASP A 206 7.39 7.25 -16.43
C ASP A 206 8.59 6.31 -16.69
N VAL A 207 8.69 5.22 -15.93
CA VAL A 207 9.71 4.18 -16.14
C VAL A 207 9.50 3.43 -17.46
N CYS A 208 8.26 3.18 -17.85
CA CYS A 208 7.95 2.57 -19.15
C CYS A 208 8.37 3.48 -20.32
N ASP A 209 8.06 4.78 -20.24
CA ASP A 209 8.46 5.75 -21.26
C ASP A 209 10.00 5.87 -21.34
N PHE A 210 10.69 5.90 -20.19
CA PHE A 210 12.15 5.89 -20.15
C PHE A 210 12.75 4.63 -20.77
N ASP A 211 12.17 3.47 -20.48
CA ASP A 211 12.65 2.21 -21.04
C ASP A 211 12.47 2.14 -22.56
N GLU A 212 11.33 2.61 -23.06
CA GLU A 212 11.09 2.68 -24.49
C GLU A 212 12.08 3.62 -25.20
N GLN A 213 12.43 4.75 -24.59
CA GLN A 213 13.44 5.65 -25.14
C GLN A 213 14.78 4.92 -25.36
N VAL A 214 15.20 4.12 -24.38
CA VAL A 214 16.49 3.40 -24.40
C VAL A 214 16.43 2.19 -25.33
N THR A 215 15.36 1.41 -25.26
CA THR A 215 15.30 0.10 -25.91
C THR A 215 14.55 0.09 -27.23
N ARG A 216 13.88 1.21 -27.56
CA ARG A 216 13.05 1.43 -28.76
C ARG A 216 11.91 0.42 -28.92
N ARG A 217 11.50 -0.24 -27.84
CA ARG A 217 10.44 -1.25 -27.83
C ARG A 217 9.41 -0.93 -26.77
N ARG A 218 8.14 -1.14 -27.11
CA ARG A 218 7.02 -1.06 -26.18
C ARG A 218 6.93 -2.34 -25.38
N ARG A 219 7.40 -2.30 -24.14
CA ARG A 219 7.47 -3.46 -23.24
C ARG A 219 6.74 -3.23 -21.92
N GLU A 220 5.72 -2.37 -21.92
CA GLU A 220 4.98 -1.95 -20.73
C GLU A 220 4.45 -3.16 -19.93
N GLY A 221 3.97 -4.20 -20.63
CA GLY A 221 3.53 -5.46 -20.03
C GLY A 221 4.66 -6.23 -19.33
N GLY A 222 5.86 -6.26 -19.93
CA GLY A 222 7.05 -6.90 -19.36
C GLY A 222 7.52 -6.19 -18.09
N ILE A 223 7.63 -4.86 -18.15
CA ILE A 223 8.00 -4.02 -16.99
C ILE A 223 6.96 -4.15 -15.87
N ASN A 224 5.67 -4.13 -16.22
CA ASN A 224 4.59 -4.30 -15.25
C ASN A 224 4.65 -5.68 -14.57
N SER A 225 4.91 -6.73 -15.33
CA SER A 225 5.03 -8.10 -14.82
C SER A 225 6.24 -8.23 -13.89
N PHE A 226 7.39 -7.69 -14.30
CA PHE A 226 8.61 -7.68 -13.49
C PHE A 226 8.41 -6.94 -12.17
N TYR A 227 7.90 -5.70 -12.23
CA TYR A 227 7.56 -4.91 -11.04
C TYR A 227 6.60 -5.66 -10.10
N SER A 228 5.54 -6.26 -10.66
CA SER A 228 4.52 -6.95 -9.87
C SER A 228 5.05 -8.19 -9.18
N TRP A 229 6.02 -8.89 -9.77
CA TRP A 229 6.66 -10.05 -9.15
C TRP A 229 7.41 -9.65 -7.88
N PHE A 230 8.24 -8.60 -7.92
CA PHE A 230 8.94 -8.10 -6.74
C PHE A 230 8.00 -7.52 -5.70
N PHE A 231 6.96 -6.82 -6.14
CA PHE A 231 5.92 -6.30 -5.25
C PHE A 231 5.21 -7.42 -4.49
N LYS A 232 4.86 -8.52 -5.17
CA LYS A 232 4.29 -9.71 -4.53
C LYS A 232 5.29 -10.42 -3.62
N ALA A 233 6.55 -10.52 -4.01
CA ALA A 233 7.60 -11.07 -3.16
C ALA A 233 7.73 -10.27 -1.84
N ALA A 234 7.59 -8.94 -1.90
CA ALA A 234 7.53 -8.10 -0.70
C ALA A 234 6.35 -8.49 0.20
N LEU A 235 5.15 -8.64 -0.36
CA LEU A 235 3.94 -9.05 0.38
C LEU A 235 4.09 -10.44 1.03
N THR A 236 4.71 -11.40 0.32
CA THR A 236 4.96 -12.74 0.88
C THR A 236 5.99 -12.69 2.00
N LEU A 237 7.06 -11.91 1.83
CA LEU A 237 8.08 -11.74 2.86
C LEU A 237 7.49 -11.12 4.12
N THR A 238 6.64 -10.11 3.99
CA THR A 238 6.06 -9.42 5.14
C THR A 238 5.06 -10.26 5.91
N ALA A 239 4.30 -11.12 5.21
CA ALA A 239 3.41 -12.07 5.84
C ALA A 239 4.15 -13.00 6.82
N GLY A 240 5.38 -13.43 6.48
CA GLY A 240 6.23 -14.23 7.36
C GLY A 240 6.95 -13.41 8.44
N LEU A 241 7.43 -12.21 8.09
CA LEU A 241 8.18 -11.35 9.01
C LEU A 241 7.35 -10.87 10.20
N GLY A 242 6.06 -10.58 10.00
CA GLY A 242 5.21 -10.07 11.09
C GLY A 242 5.15 -11.01 12.31
N GLY A 243 5.04 -12.32 12.07
CA GLY A 243 5.03 -13.33 13.13
C GLY A 243 6.41 -13.54 13.75
N TRP A 244 7.46 -13.55 12.93
CA TRP A 244 8.84 -13.71 13.41
C TRP A 244 9.30 -12.55 14.28
N VAL A 245 9.00 -11.30 13.88
CA VAL A 245 9.33 -10.11 14.68
C VAL A 245 8.64 -10.19 16.04
N LEU A 246 7.36 -10.58 16.09
CA LEU A 246 6.65 -10.75 17.36
C LEU A 246 7.24 -11.87 18.23
N GLN A 247 7.61 -13.00 17.64
CA GLN A 247 8.27 -14.09 18.37
C GLN A 247 9.62 -13.65 18.95
N SER A 248 10.38 -12.85 18.20
CA SER A 248 11.69 -12.33 18.63
C SER A 248 11.60 -11.33 19.80
N THR A 249 10.43 -10.68 20.01
CA THR A 249 10.24 -9.79 21.15
C THR A 249 9.95 -10.53 22.46
N GLY A 250 9.68 -11.85 22.40
CA GLY A 250 9.30 -12.64 23.57
C GLY A 250 7.88 -12.34 24.07
N PHE A 251 7.03 -11.68 23.26
CA PHE A 251 5.65 -11.41 23.61
C PHE A 251 4.78 -12.67 23.50
N ASP A 252 4.53 -13.32 24.64
CA ASP A 252 3.55 -14.39 24.75
C ASP A 252 2.25 -13.84 25.35
N VAL A 253 1.19 -13.88 24.52
CA VAL A 253 -0.18 -13.52 24.88
C VAL A 253 -0.68 -14.27 26.12
N LYS A 254 -0.19 -15.49 26.37
CA LYS A 254 -0.67 -16.36 27.45
C LYS A 254 0.00 -16.12 28.80
N VAL A 255 1.22 -15.56 28.80
CA VAL A 255 2.07 -15.47 30.01
C VAL A 255 2.29 -14.02 30.45
N ASN A 256 2.45 -13.09 29.51
CA ASN A 256 2.91 -11.73 29.80
C ASN A 256 1.95 -10.63 29.33
N ALA A 257 0.65 -10.92 29.21
CA ALA A 257 -0.36 -9.98 28.72
C ALA A 257 -0.50 -8.68 29.54
N ASN A 258 0.02 -8.66 30.78
CA ASN A 258 -0.07 -7.52 31.70
C ASN A 258 1.32 -6.95 32.08
N ASP A 259 2.41 -7.36 31.43
CA ASP A 259 3.76 -6.86 31.78
C ASP A 259 4.00 -5.45 31.19
N PRO A 260 4.09 -4.39 32.02
CA PRO A 260 4.30 -3.03 31.54
C PRO A 260 5.65 -2.83 30.83
N VAL A 261 6.69 -3.61 31.17
CA VAL A 261 8.01 -3.52 30.51
C VAL A 261 7.92 -4.05 29.08
N LEU A 262 7.21 -5.16 28.90
CA LEU A 262 7.02 -5.80 27.60
C LEU A 262 6.14 -4.95 26.67
N HIS A 263 5.13 -4.29 27.25
CA HIS A 263 4.30 -3.30 26.58
C HIS A 263 5.09 -2.10 26.05
N GLN A 264 5.97 -1.53 26.89
CA GLN A 264 6.83 -0.42 26.47
C GLN A 264 7.84 -0.83 25.40
N ARG A 265 8.38 -2.05 25.48
CA ARG A 265 9.24 -2.63 24.43
C ARG A 265 8.48 -2.80 23.12
N LEU A 266 7.24 -3.32 23.16
CA LEU A 266 6.39 -3.45 21.98
C LEU A 266 6.12 -2.09 21.32
N LEU A 267 5.80 -1.06 22.10
CA LEU A 267 5.57 0.29 21.58
C LEU A 267 6.83 0.88 20.95
N THR A 268 8.00 0.64 21.56
CA THR A 268 9.30 1.07 21.03
C THR A 268 9.58 0.39 19.68
N ILE A 269 9.41 -0.92 19.60
CA ILE A 269 9.63 -1.69 18.36
C ILE A 269 8.62 -1.29 17.28
N TYR A 270 7.36 -1.12 17.67
CA TYR A 270 6.29 -0.66 16.78
C TYR A 270 6.63 0.66 16.09
N ILE A 271 7.27 1.59 16.79
CA ILE A 271 7.62 2.91 16.26
C ILE A 271 8.91 2.84 15.44
N TRP A 272 10.00 2.33 16.02
CA TRP A 272 11.32 2.47 15.41
C TRP A 272 11.54 1.53 14.21
N VAL A 273 10.95 0.33 14.21
CA VAL A 273 11.17 -0.64 13.13
C VAL A 273 10.59 -0.14 11.79
N PRO A 274 9.31 0.28 11.69
CA PRO A 274 8.77 0.84 10.46
C PRO A 274 9.50 2.12 10.02
N ILE A 275 9.92 2.99 10.95
CA ILE A 275 10.70 4.19 10.62
C ILE A 275 12.02 3.83 9.97
N ALA A 276 12.75 2.84 10.49
CA ALA A 276 14.01 2.39 9.91
C ALA A 276 13.81 1.84 8.49
N ILE A 277 12.76 1.05 8.29
CA ILE A 277 12.41 0.45 6.99
C ILE A 277 12.01 1.55 5.98
N TRP A 278 11.15 2.50 6.38
CA TRP A 278 10.77 3.62 5.52
C TRP A 278 11.92 4.59 5.24
N SER A 279 12.89 4.73 6.16
CA SER A 279 14.10 5.52 5.91
C SER A 279 14.92 4.94 4.77
N VAL A 280 15.01 3.60 4.65
CA VAL A 280 15.63 2.97 3.48
C VAL A 280 14.83 3.28 2.22
N GLY A 281 13.49 3.16 2.27
CA GLY A 281 12.61 3.56 1.17
C GLY A 281 12.77 5.03 0.74
N LEU A 282 13.00 5.92 1.71
CA LEU A 282 13.27 7.34 1.49
C LEU A 282 14.59 7.56 0.74
N VAL A 283 15.64 6.80 1.06
CA VAL A 283 16.91 6.82 0.32
C VAL A 283 16.69 6.40 -1.14
N PHE A 284 15.90 5.35 -1.40
CA PHE A 284 15.55 4.97 -2.77
C PHE A 284 14.77 6.10 -3.48
N ALA A 285 13.77 6.69 -2.83
CA ALA A 285 13.03 7.82 -3.40
C ALA A 285 13.96 9.02 -3.70
N TRP A 286 14.96 9.26 -2.85
CA TRP A 286 15.95 10.29 -3.06
C TRP A 286 16.93 9.98 -4.20
N LEU A 287 17.24 8.71 -4.45
CA LEU A 287 18.09 8.32 -5.58
C LEU A 287 17.35 8.29 -6.93
N TYR A 288 16.04 8.54 -6.94
CA TYR A 288 15.22 8.46 -8.15
C TYR A 288 15.62 9.52 -9.21
N PRO A 289 16.00 9.11 -10.43
CA PRO A 289 16.63 10.01 -11.40
C PRO A 289 15.66 10.67 -12.38
N LEU A 290 14.36 10.32 -12.37
CA LEU A 290 13.37 10.86 -13.31
C LEU A 290 12.68 12.08 -12.68
N THR A 291 13.09 13.27 -13.11
CA THR A 291 12.47 14.56 -12.78
C THR A 291 11.44 14.93 -13.84
N ARG A 292 10.59 15.92 -13.56
CA ARG A 292 9.57 16.39 -14.51
C ARG A 292 10.19 16.89 -15.82
N THR A 293 11.28 17.64 -15.74
CA THR A 293 12.00 18.16 -16.92
C THR A 293 12.55 17.04 -17.79
N ARG A 294 13.09 15.99 -17.16
CA ARG A 294 13.60 14.82 -17.88
C ARG A 294 12.46 14.06 -18.56
N MET A 295 11.34 13.88 -17.86
CA MET A 295 10.17 13.21 -18.43
C MET A 295 9.51 14.00 -19.55
N SER A 296 9.47 15.33 -19.47
CA SER A 296 8.96 16.15 -20.58
C SER A 296 9.84 16.04 -21.82
N ALA A 297 11.16 15.96 -21.66
CA ALA A 297 12.08 15.76 -22.79
C ALA A 297 11.90 14.38 -23.43
N ILE A 298 11.81 13.32 -22.61
CA ILE A 298 11.56 11.95 -23.08
C ILE A 298 10.24 11.89 -23.84
N ARG A 299 9.19 12.49 -23.29
CA ARG A 299 7.87 12.52 -23.92
C ARG A 299 7.87 13.27 -25.25
N ALA A 300 8.54 14.42 -25.33
CA ALA A 300 8.66 15.15 -26.58
C ALA A 300 9.41 14.34 -27.66
N GLU A 301 10.47 13.62 -27.29
CA GLU A 301 11.20 12.72 -28.19
C GLU A 301 10.30 11.57 -28.69
N LEU A 302 9.55 10.93 -27.79
CA LEU A 302 8.63 9.85 -28.16
C LEU A 302 7.47 10.35 -29.04
N GLU A 303 6.91 11.52 -28.74
CA GLU A 303 5.84 12.14 -29.54
C GLU A 303 6.33 12.52 -30.95
N SER A 304 7.57 13.02 -31.09
CA SER A 304 8.17 13.28 -32.41
C SER A 304 8.38 12.02 -33.25
N ARG A 305 8.61 10.86 -32.61
CA ARG A 305 8.78 9.57 -33.28
C ARG A 305 7.46 8.91 -33.68
N ARG A 306 6.45 9.00 -32.80
CA ARG A 306 5.14 8.34 -32.98
C ARG A 306 4.16 9.19 -33.80
N GLY A 307 4.42 10.48 -33.95
CA GLY A 307 3.40 11.45 -34.37
C GLY A 307 2.46 11.77 -33.20
N VAL A 308 1.90 12.98 -33.18
CA VAL A 308 1.02 13.45 -32.11
C VAL A 308 -0.27 12.65 -32.12
N VAL A 309 -0.44 11.73 -31.16
CA VAL A 309 -1.75 11.16 -30.88
C VAL A 309 -2.54 12.23 -30.14
N LYS A 310 -3.37 12.98 -30.87
CA LYS A 310 -4.36 13.89 -30.27
C LYS A 310 -5.25 13.08 -29.33
N VAL A 311 -5.05 13.22 -28.03
CA VAL A 311 -6.04 12.79 -27.04
C VAL A 311 -7.24 13.71 -27.24
N ALA A 312 -8.35 13.14 -27.70
CA ALA A 312 -9.60 13.88 -27.83
C ALA A 312 -9.98 14.45 -26.45
N ALA A 313 -10.27 15.75 -26.43
CA ALA A 313 -10.65 16.52 -25.26
C ALA A 313 -11.91 15.99 -24.58
#